data_AF-A0A0D0NK83-F1
#
_entry.id   AF-A0A0D0NK83-F1
#
_cell.length_a   1.000
_cell.length_b   1.000
_cell.length_c   1.000
_cell.angle_alpha   90.00
_cell.angle_beta   90.00
_cell.angle_gamma   90.00
#
_symmetry.space_group_name_H-M   'P 1'
#
loop_
_entity.id
_entity.type
_entity.pdbx_description
1 polymer ?
#
loop_
_entity_poly.entity_id
_entity_poly.type
_entity_poly.pdbx_seq_one_letter_code
_entity_poly.pdbx_strand_id
1 'polypeptide(L)'
;MTGPITLSRQGRRLALVAVAVALAVLLRLGPTVWAIYLAAVAYVAAVLVLRFAPRARRGLDAAAVGLALPAAFPVAGDVYAGLSLIVGVTFWHAVHGSLSWRGPLRVSVTSTTSFRAELPLHAAWERLVPGAGHPDDFWTGTMLDYDTDPDDPMTLYTRFATPDGLFSEATVTVLGAEPPGEVRYRLETDARPSEEETTHVLRLTAAGPFETRVGCEVTHEALTLGAALELWLDDAVGLDLGRVATPLSRRSRWRLTRMSAEPVPAPRRAERMPVQVREIGLPPQATPIDRRHSAPAAAGQRVMNTRLQDLPDPDDFEEPLDIMAVMERLQAN
;
A
#
# COMPACT_ATOMS: atom_id res chain seq x y z
N MET A 1 -10.12 0.29 9.12
CA MET A 1 -10.68 -0.99 8.61
C MET A 1 -9.54 -1.97 8.38
N THR A 2 -9.68 -3.27 8.68
CA THR A 2 -8.67 -4.27 8.32
C THR A 2 -9.07 -4.88 6.98
N GLY A 3 -8.31 -4.61 5.92
CA GLY A 3 -8.47 -5.35 4.66
C GLY A 3 -8.40 -6.87 4.90
N PRO A 4 -8.95 -7.69 4.01
CA PRO A 4 -8.96 -9.14 4.18
C PRO A 4 -7.53 -9.64 4.41
N ILE A 5 -7.29 -10.26 5.57
CA ILE A 5 -5.98 -10.82 5.90
C ILE A 5 -5.67 -11.91 4.89
N THR A 6 -4.68 -11.64 4.04
CA THR A 6 -4.21 -12.62 3.09
C THR A 6 -3.34 -13.61 3.83
N LEU A 7 -3.74 -14.89 3.85
CA LEU A 7 -2.97 -15.97 4.49
C LEU A 7 -1.51 -16.00 4.00
N SER A 8 -1.29 -15.54 2.77
CA SER A 8 0.05 -15.42 2.21
C SER A 8 0.95 -14.57 3.09
N ARG A 9 0.49 -13.41 3.58
CA ARG A 9 1.23 -12.48 4.48
C ARG A 9 1.64 -13.15 5.80
N GLN A 10 0.93 -14.17 6.25
CA GLN A 10 1.15 -14.78 7.55
C GLN A 10 2.20 -15.92 7.53
N GLY A 11 3.01 -16.04 6.47
CA GLY A 11 3.95 -17.14 6.29
C GLY A 11 4.93 -17.33 7.45
N ARG A 12 5.55 -16.23 7.93
CA ARG A 12 6.51 -16.27 9.05
C ARG A 12 5.84 -16.65 10.36
N ARG A 13 4.62 -16.15 10.62
CA ARG A 13 3.84 -16.52 11.80
C ARG A 13 3.44 -17.99 11.81
N LEU A 14 2.99 -18.50 10.66
CA LEU A 14 2.68 -19.92 10.50
C LEU A 14 3.92 -20.81 10.70
N ALA A 15 5.06 -20.39 10.15
CA ALA A 15 6.35 -21.07 10.36
C ALA A 15 6.78 -21.02 11.83
N LEU A 16 6.65 -19.87 12.50
CA LEU A 16 6.96 -19.71 13.93
C LEU A 16 6.18 -20.72 14.77
N VAL A 17 4.86 -20.83 14.57
CA VAL A 17 4.02 -21.77 15.33
C VAL A 17 4.45 -23.22 15.07
N ALA A 18 4.62 -23.60 13.80
CA ALA A 18 4.99 -24.96 13.43
C ALA A 18 6.38 -25.35 13.99
N VAL A 19 7.37 -24.47 13.84
CA VAL A 19 8.73 -24.68 14.34
C VAL A 19 8.77 -24.69 15.87
N ALA A 20 8.04 -23.79 16.54
CA ALA A 20 7.97 -23.77 18.00
C ALA A 20 7.41 -25.07 18.57
N VAL A 21 6.34 -25.61 17.97
CA VAL A 21 5.76 -26.89 18.39
C VAL A 21 6.71 -28.04 18.10
N ALA A 22 7.32 -28.10 16.91
CA ALA A 22 8.30 -29.12 16.58
C ALA A 22 9.47 -29.11 17.58
N LEU A 23 10.03 -27.93 17.84
CA LEU A 23 11.15 -27.74 18.76
C LEU A 23 10.77 -28.15 20.19
N ALA A 24 9.60 -27.76 20.66
CA ALA A 24 9.12 -28.14 21.99
C ALA A 24 9.01 -29.67 22.12
N VAL A 25 8.46 -30.35 21.12
CA VAL A 25 8.36 -31.82 21.12
C VAL A 25 9.73 -32.47 21.08
N LEU A 26 10.64 -31.99 20.23
CA LEU A 26 11.99 -32.53 20.10
C LEU A 26 12.81 -32.38 21.39
N LEU A 27 12.72 -31.23 22.06
CA LEU A 27 13.44 -30.99 23.31
C LEU A 27 12.89 -31.82 24.48
N ARG A 28 11.59 -32.11 24.48
CA ARG A 28 10.92 -32.82 25.57
C ARG A 28 10.93 -34.33 25.42
N LEU A 29 10.76 -34.83 24.20
CA LEU A 29 10.59 -36.26 23.91
C LEU A 29 11.75 -36.84 23.09
N GLY A 30 12.69 -36.01 22.65
CA GLY A 30 13.76 -36.40 21.74
C GLY A 30 13.31 -36.48 20.26
N PRO A 31 14.20 -36.94 19.37
CA PRO A 31 13.90 -37.11 17.95
C PRO A 31 12.77 -38.11 17.73
N THR A 32 11.59 -37.64 17.34
CA THR A 32 10.39 -38.46 17.15
C THR A 32 9.58 -37.99 15.95
N VAL A 33 8.86 -38.92 15.31
CA VAL A 33 7.92 -38.60 14.20
C VAL A 33 6.76 -37.73 14.71
N TRP A 34 6.44 -37.80 16.02
CA TRP A 34 5.44 -36.96 16.67
C TRP A 34 5.72 -35.46 16.52
N ALA A 35 7.00 -35.04 16.48
CA ALA A 35 7.34 -33.64 16.26
C ALA A 35 6.80 -33.11 14.92
N ILE A 36 6.91 -33.93 13.86
CA ILE A 36 6.44 -33.58 12.52
C ILE A 36 4.90 -33.54 12.49
N TYR A 37 4.24 -34.57 13.03
CA TYR A 37 2.77 -34.63 13.06
C TYR A 37 2.17 -33.47 13.86
N LEU A 38 2.68 -33.18 15.06
CA LEU A 38 2.17 -32.10 15.88
C LEU A 38 2.46 -30.72 15.28
N ALA A 39 3.61 -30.53 14.63
CA ALA A 39 3.88 -29.29 13.90
C ALA A 39 2.91 -29.07 12.73
N ALA A 40 2.56 -30.13 11.99
CA ALA A 40 1.56 -30.04 10.92
C ALA A 40 0.16 -29.72 11.46
N VAL A 41 -0.25 -30.35 12.56
CA VAL A 41 -1.53 -30.04 13.24
C VAL A 41 -1.55 -28.59 13.74
N ALA A 42 -0.46 -28.12 14.35
CA ALA A 42 -0.33 -26.75 14.82
C ALA A 42 -0.37 -25.73 13.67
N TYR A 43 0.27 -26.04 12.53
CA TYR A 43 0.18 -25.22 11.32
C TYR A 43 -1.26 -25.08 10.84
N VAL A 44 -2.00 -26.19 10.72
CA VAL A 44 -3.41 -26.17 10.30
C VAL A 44 -4.26 -25.38 11.30
N ALA A 45 -4.08 -25.59 12.60
CA ALA A 45 -4.77 -24.83 13.63
C ALA A 45 -4.49 -23.32 13.53
N ALA A 46 -3.24 -22.93 13.29
CA ALA A 46 -2.86 -21.53 13.10
C ALA A 46 -3.53 -20.92 11.85
N VAL A 47 -3.59 -21.65 10.73
CA VAL A 47 -4.33 -21.23 9.53
C VAL A 47 -5.81 -21.01 9.85
N LEU A 48 -6.44 -21.92 10.61
CA LEU A 48 -7.84 -21.78 11.02
C LEU A 48 -8.04 -20.55 11.91
N VAL A 49 -7.17 -20.31 12.90
CA VAL A 49 -7.22 -19.11 13.75
C VAL A 49 -7.08 -17.85 12.91
N LEU A 50 -6.11 -17.78 12.00
CA LEU A 50 -5.92 -16.60 11.14
C LEU A 50 -7.10 -16.34 10.21
N ARG A 51 -7.79 -17.40 9.77
CA ARG A 51 -8.96 -17.30 8.89
C ARG A 51 -10.23 -16.91 9.64
N PHE A 52 -10.49 -17.50 10.80
CA PHE A 52 -11.77 -17.39 11.51
C PHE A 52 -11.73 -16.46 12.72
N ALA A 53 -10.57 -16.25 13.32
CA ALA A 53 -10.36 -15.41 14.49
C ALA A 53 -9.11 -14.52 14.31
N PRO A 54 -9.06 -13.64 13.30
CA PRO A 54 -7.88 -12.84 13.00
C PRO A 54 -7.43 -11.94 14.16
N ARG A 55 -8.36 -11.54 15.04
CA ARG A 55 -8.05 -10.79 16.26
C ARG A 55 -7.20 -11.60 17.25
N ALA A 56 -7.28 -12.93 17.20
CA ALA A 56 -6.50 -13.85 18.04
C ALA A 56 -5.11 -14.16 17.46
N ARG A 57 -4.69 -13.54 16.35
CA ARG A 57 -3.38 -13.79 15.71
C ARG A 57 -2.20 -13.63 16.65
N ARG A 58 -2.23 -12.59 17.51
CA ARG A 58 -1.20 -12.33 18.54
C ARG A 58 -1.07 -13.48 19.54
N GLY A 59 -2.14 -14.27 19.69
CA GLY A 59 -2.20 -15.37 20.65
C GLY A 59 -1.39 -16.55 20.16
N LEU A 60 -1.25 -16.69 18.84
CA LEU A 60 -0.39 -17.67 18.22
C LEU A 60 1.07 -17.41 18.55
N ASP A 61 1.51 -16.15 18.54
CA ASP A 61 2.90 -15.77 18.86
C ASP A 61 3.21 -16.09 20.32
N ALA A 62 2.31 -15.65 21.21
CA ALA A 62 2.41 -15.89 22.64
C ALA A 62 2.39 -17.39 22.97
N ALA A 63 1.53 -18.17 22.32
CA ALA A 63 1.48 -19.62 22.50
C ALA A 63 2.75 -20.30 21.96
N ALA A 64 3.25 -19.88 20.79
CA ALA A 64 4.48 -20.43 20.21
C ALA A 64 5.69 -20.18 21.13
N VAL A 65 5.89 -18.95 21.60
CA VAL A 65 6.97 -18.60 22.53
C VAL A 65 6.78 -19.30 23.88
N GLY A 66 5.55 -19.33 24.40
CA GLY A 66 5.19 -20.02 25.63
C GLY A 66 5.46 -21.52 25.58
N LEU A 67 5.30 -22.17 24.43
CA LEU A 67 5.63 -23.61 24.29
C LEU A 67 7.13 -23.85 24.11
N ALA A 68 7.79 -23.06 23.26
CA ALA A 68 9.18 -23.31 22.88
C ALA A 68 10.19 -22.99 24.00
N LEU A 69 10.04 -21.86 24.70
CA LEU A 69 11.04 -21.40 25.67
C LEU A 69 11.16 -22.35 26.89
N PRO A 70 10.07 -22.79 27.54
CA PRO A 70 10.14 -23.72 28.66
C PRO A 70 10.65 -25.12 28.27
N ALA A 71 10.56 -25.48 27.00
CA ALA A 71 10.96 -26.80 26.53
C ALA A 71 12.48 -27.03 26.65
N ALA A 72 13.27 -25.95 26.74
CA ALA A 72 14.71 -26.01 26.99
C ALA A 72 15.08 -26.47 28.41
N PHE A 73 14.11 -26.54 29.33
CA PHE A 73 14.35 -26.91 30.72
C PHE A 73 13.85 -28.33 31.04
N PRO A 74 14.62 -29.15 31.80
CA PRO A 74 14.25 -30.51 32.16
C PRO A 74 13.27 -30.51 33.35
N VAL A 75 12.07 -29.96 33.17
CA VAL A 75 11.03 -29.91 34.20
C VAL A 75 10.00 -31.03 34.05
N ALA A 76 9.27 -31.36 35.11
CA ALA A 76 8.13 -32.29 35.03
C ALA A 76 7.02 -31.76 34.09
N GLY A 77 6.16 -32.64 33.60
CA GLY A 77 5.17 -32.29 32.56
C GLY A 77 4.11 -31.29 33.00
N ASP A 78 3.64 -31.42 34.24
CA ASP A 78 2.75 -30.47 34.92
C ASP A 78 3.40 -29.10 35.12
N VAL A 79 4.66 -29.08 35.57
CA VAL A 79 5.46 -27.85 35.71
C VAL A 79 5.69 -27.18 34.36
N TYR A 80 5.96 -27.96 33.30
CA TYR A 80 6.10 -27.46 31.93
C TYR A 80 4.83 -26.73 31.46
N ALA A 81 3.65 -27.32 31.65
CA ALA A 81 2.39 -26.71 31.25
C ALA A 81 2.15 -25.37 31.97
N GLY A 82 2.39 -25.32 33.28
CA GLY A 82 2.30 -24.09 34.07
C GLY A 82 3.29 -23.02 33.60
N LEU A 83 4.56 -23.41 33.37
CA LEU A 83 5.60 -22.50 32.90
C LEU A 83 5.30 -21.97 31.49
N SER A 84 4.76 -22.80 30.59
CA SER A 84 4.32 -22.38 29.26
C SER A 84 3.22 -21.34 29.27
N LEU A 85 2.25 -21.49 30.17
CA LEU A 85 1.20 -20.49 30.35
C LEU A 85 1.79 -19.16 30.86
N ILE A 86 2.64 -19.22 31.89
CA ILE A 86 3.27 -18.03 32.48
C ILE A 86 4.12 -17.28 31.45
N VAL A 87 4.97 -18.00 30.72
CA VAL A 87 5.83 -17.40 29.68
C VAL A 87 5.00 -16.81 28.56
N GLY A 88 3.97 -17.52 28.07
CA GLY A 88 3.11 -17.02 27.00
C GLY A 88 2.35 -15.76 27.39
N VAL A 89 1.75 -15.73 28.59
CA VAL A 89 1.05 -14.55 29.12
C VAL A 89 2.02 -13.38 29.33
N THR A 90 3.21 -13.66 29.87
CA THR A 90 4.24 -12.63 30.08
C THR A 90 4.70 -12.03 28.76
N PHE A 91 4.98 -12.87 27.76
CA PHE A 91 5.32 -12.43 26.41
C PHE A 91 4.20 -11.59 25.78
N TRP A 92 2.95 -12.05 25.89
CA TRP A 92 1.80 -11.30 25.41
C TRP A 92 1.75 -9.90 26.01
N HIS A 93 1.85 -9.76 27.34
CA HIS A 93 1.82 -8.46 27.98
C HIS A 93 3.04 -7.59 27.66
N ALA A 94 4.22 -8.20 27.56
CA ALA A 94 5.46 -7.49 27.27
C ALA A 94 5.49 -6.94 25.83
N VAL A 95 4.98 -7.70 24.85
CA VAL A 95 5.11 -7.38 23.43
C VAL A 95 3.84 -6.80 22.83
N HIS A 96 2.67 -7.35 23.17
CA HIS A 96 1.38 -6.90 22.62
C HIS A 96 0.55 -6.07 23.61
N GLY A 97 0.92 -6.06 24.89
CA GLY A 97 0.27 -5.27 25.94
C GLY A 97 0.77 -3.84 26.00
N SER A 98 0.19 -3.05 26.91
CA SER A 98 0.49 -1.62 27.06
C SER A 98 1.96 -1.29 27.33
N LEU A 99 2.76 -2.25 27.80
CA LEU A 99 4.17 -2.05 28.11
C LEU A 99 4.99 -1.74 26.86
N SER A 100 4.80 -2.48 25.76
CA SER A 100 5.51 -2.21 24.50
C SER A 100 5.05 -0.91 23.85
N TRP A 101 3.75 -0.58 23.97
CA TRP A 101 3.17 0.61 23.38
C TRP A 101 3.60 1.90 24.08
N ARG A 102 3.69 1.89 25.41
CA ARG A 102 4.06 3.06 26.21
C ARG A 102 5.56 3.17 26.48
N GLY A 103 6.31 2.09 26.28
CA GLY A 103 7.75 2.08 26.53
C GLY A 103 8.47 3.11 25.64
N PRO A 104 9.60 3.69 26.10
CA PRO A 104 10.39 4.64 25.33
C PRO A 104 11.22 3.97 24.22
N LEU A 105 11.29 2.64 24.21
CA LEU A 105 12.03 1.91 23.19
C LEU A 105 11.33 2.08 21.83
N ARG A 106 12.09 2.63 20.89
CA ARG A 106 11.69 2.84 19.50
C ARG A 106 12.71 2.12 18.63
N VAL A 107 12.23 1.27 17.74
CA VAL A 107 13.07 0.46 16.86
C VAL A 107 12.72 0.77 15.41
N SER A 108 13.74 0.78 14.54
CA SER A 108 13.53 0.83 13.10
C SER A 108 13.50 -0.58 12.53
N VAL A 109 12.63 -0.79 11.54
CA VAL A 109 12.56 -2.05 10.80
C VAL A 109 12.80 -1.75 9.33
N THR A 110 13.89 -2.28 8.80
CA THR A 110 14.23 -2.17 7.38
C THR A 110 14.02 -3.52 6.71
N SER A 111 13.15 -3.54 5.70
CA SER A 111 12.87 -4.70 4.86
C SER A 111 13.51 -4.50 3.50
N THR A 112 14.42 -5.39 3.14
CA THR A 112 15.06 -5.40 1.82
C THR A 112 14.53 -6.57 0.99
N THR A 113 14.22 -6.29 -0.26
CA THR A 113 13.68 -7.25 -1.21
C THR A 113 14.24 -6.97 -2.59
N SER A 114 14.29 -7.99 -3.45
CA SER A 114 14.66 -7.79 -4.84
C SER A 114 13.91 -8.75 -5.74
N PHE A 115 13.60 -8.30 -6.95
CA PHE A 115 12.96 -9.10 -7.98
C PHE A 115 13.46 -8.68 -9.37
N ARG A 116 13.09 -9.46 -10.39
CA ARG A 116 13.38 -9.16 -11.80
C ARG A 116 12.08 -8.76 -12.49
N ALA A 117 12.12 -7.68 -13.25
CA ALA A 117 11.05 -7.23 -14.12
C ALA A 117 11.47 -7.43 -15.58
N GLU A 118 10.57 -7.99 -16.40
CA GLU A 118 10.76 -8.17 -17.85
C GLU A 118 10.46 -6.86 -18.60
N LEU A 119 11.11 -5.77 -18.17
CA LEU A 119 10.99 -4.44 -18.73
C LEU A 119 12.38 -3.81 -18.89
N PRO A 120 12.61 -2.99 -19.94
CA PRO A 120 13.75 -2.08 -20.00
C PRO A 120 13.80 -1.14 -18.79
N LEU A 121 15.00 -0.68 -18.46
CA LEU A 121 15.26 0.13 -17.26
C LEU A 121 14.35 1.38 -17.16
N HIS A 122 14.19 2.13 -18.24
CA HIS A 122 13.32 3.31 -18.27
C HIS A 122 11.84 2.97 -18.10
N ALA A 123 11.35 1.91 -18.75
CA ALA A 123 9.96 1.48 -18.60
C ALA A 123 9.68 0.95 -17.18
N ALA A 124 10.66 0.32 -16.54
CA ALA A 124 10.56 -0.08 -15.15
C ALA A 124 10.51 1.16 -14.23
N TRP A 125 11.32 2.19 -14.50
CA TRP A 125 11.31 3.45 -13.77
C TRP A 125 9.94 4.14 -13.82
N GLU A 126 9.40 4.36 -15.02
CA GLU A 126 8.10 5.02 -15.22
C GLU A 126 6.94 4.31 -14.49
N ARG A 127 7.01 2.99 -14.35
CA ARG A 127 5.97 2.18 -13.69
C ARG A 127 6.12 2.05 -12.18
N LEU A 128 7.34 2.18 -11.66
CA LEU A 128 7.67 1.92 -10.26
C LEU A 128 7.78 3.19 -9.43
N VAL A 129 8.22 4.29 -10.03
CA VAL A 129 8.45 5.55 -9.35
C VAL A 129 7.17 6.40 -9.41
N PRO A 130 6.57 6.78 -8.26
CA PRO A 130 5.42 7.68 -8.24
C PRO A 130 5.73 8.98 -9.00
N GLY A 131 4.81 9.43 -9.84
CA GLY A 131 4.97 10.66 -10.63
C GLY A 131 5.85 10.55 -11.87
N ALA A 132 6.53 9.42 -12.11
CA ALA A 132 7.41 9.25 -13.28
C ALA A 132 6.69 8.86 -14.58
N GLY A 133 5.48 8.32 -14.48
CA GLY A 133 4.66 7.86 -15.61
C GLY A 133 3.17 8.08 -15.37
N HIS A 134 2.32 7.62 -16.29
CA HIS A 134 0.88 7.76 -16.17
C HIS A 134 0.33 6.93 -14.98
N PRO A 135 -0.65 7.42 -14.19
CA PRO A 135 -1.22 6.69 -13.05
C PRO A 135 -1.66 5.25 -13.38
N ASP A 136 -2.31 5.06 -14.54
CA ASP A 136 -2.78 3.74 -15.01
C ASP A 136 -1.64 2.71 -15.24
N ASP A 137 -0.42 3.19 -15.49
CA ASP A 137 0.76 2.35 -15.70
C ASP A 137 1.45 1.98 -14.38
N PHE A 138 1.06 2.61 -13.27
CA PHE A 138 1.67 2.35 -11.97
C PHE A 138 1.46 0.90 -11.53
N TRP A 139 2.51 0.31 -10.96
CA TRP A 139 2.60 -1.13 -10.75
C TRP A 139 1.50 -1.72 -9.86
N THR A 140 0.92 -0.95 -8.94
CA THR A 140 -0.16 -1.45 -8.08
C THR A 140 -1.44 -1.70 -8.87
N GLY A 141 -1.62 -1.00 -9.99
CA GLY A 141 -2.89 -0.94 -10.73
C GLY A 141 -4.04 -0.32 -9.94
N THR A 142 -3.74 0.32 -8.80
CA THR A 142 -4.72 0.98 -7.93
C THR A 142 -4.52 2.48 -7.84
N MET A 143 -3.42 3.04 -8.36
CA MET A 143 -3.22 4.49 -8.39
C MET A 143 -4.24 5.10 -9.33
N LEU A 144 -5.09 5.99 -8.80
CA LEU A 144 -6.12 6.69 -9.55
C LEU A 144 -5.54 7.93 -10.22
N ASP A 145 -4.82 8.73 -9.43
CA ASP A 145 -4.13 9.93 -9.88
C ASP A 145 -3.04 10.34 -8.89
N TYR A 146 -2.28 11.35 -9.30
CA TYR A 146 -1.38 12.08 -8.44
C TYR A 146 -1.35 13.56 -8.88
N ASP A 147 -1.20 14.45 -7.92
CA ASP A 147 -1.00 15.87 -8.13
C ASP A 147 0.32 16.31 -7.48
N THR A 148 1.10 17.11 -8.18
CA THR A 148 2.33 17.70 -7.63
C THR A 148 1.99 18.92 -6.81
N ASP A 149 2.60 19.04 -5.63
CA ASP A 149 2.45 20.24 -4.81
C ASP A 149 3.01 21.46 -5.57
N PRO A 150 2.21 22.54 -5.75
CA PRO A 150 2.63 23.73 -6.49
C PRO A 150 3.79 24.48 -5.81
N ASP A 151 3.92 24.35 -4.49
CA ASP A 151 4.94 25.01 -3.68
C ASP A 151 6.18 24.11 -3.48
N ASP A 152 6.02 22.78 -3.54
CA ASP A 152 7.11 21.81 -3.47
C ASP A 152 7.02 20.73 -4.58
N PRO A 153 7.75 20.87 -5.70
CA PRO A 153 7.70 19.92 -6.81
C PRO A 153 8.22 18.52 -6.46
N MET A 154 8.86 18.35 -5.29
CA MET A 154 9.31 17.04 -4.81
C MET A 154 8.22 16.30 -4.02
N THR A 155 7.08 16.93 -3.75
CA THR A 155 5.95 16.35 -3.04
C THR A 155 4.79 16.05 -3.99
N LEU A 156 4.24 14.84 -3.89
CA LEU A 156 3.14 14.33 -4.70
C LEU A 156 2.01 13.88 -3.77
N TYR A 157 0.81 14.39 -3.99
CA TYR A 157 -0.41 13.88 -3.38
C TYR A 157 -0.97 12.78 -4.27
N THR A 158 -1.05 11.56 -3.75
CA THR A 158 -1.46 10.38 -4.51
C THR A 158 -2.75 9.79 -3.97
N ARG A 159 -3.59 9.25 -4.87
CA ARG A 159 -4.82 8.56 -4.49
C ARG A 159 -4.81 7.12 -4.99
N PHE A 160 -5.13 6.19 -4.09
CA PHE A 160 -5.20 4.77 -4.39
C PHE A 160 -6.63 4.24 -4.21
N ALA A 161 -7.14 3.52 -5.21
CA ALA A 161 -8.38 2.79 -5.14
C ALA A 161 -8.33 1.69 -4.06
N THR A 162 -9.33 1.68 -3.19
CA THR A 162 -9.53 0.63 -2.18
C THR A 162 -10.52 -0.42 -2.68
N PRO A 163 -10.48 -1.67 -2.14
CA PRO A 163 -11.43 -2.72 -2.53
C PRO A 163 -12.90 -2.35 -2.29
N ASP A 164 -13.17 -1.45 -1.35
CA ASP A 164 -14.52 -1.02 -0.96
C ASP A 164 -15.09 0.06 -1.90
N GLY A 165 -14.35 0.43 -2.96
CA GLY A 165 -14.74 1.45 -3.92
C GLY A 165 -14.48 2.90 -3.45
N LEU A 166 -13.85 3.06 -2.28
CA LEU A 166 -13.33 4.34 -1.80
C LEU A 166 -11.89 4.55 -2.28
N PHE A 167 -11.27 5.65 -1.88
CA PHE A 167 -9.85 5.90 -2.10
C PHE A 167 -9.10 6.09 -0.77
N SER A 168 -7.81 5.82 -0.79
CA SER A 168 -6.85 6.17 0.25
C SER A 168 -5.93 7.24 -0.29
N GLU A 169 -5.75 8.31 0.48
CA GLU A 169 -4.78 9.36 0.18
C GLU A 169 -3.42 8.98 0.77
N ALA A 170 -2.37 9.40 0.07
CA ALA A 170 -1.01 9.27 0.55
C ALA A 170 -0.14 10.38 -0.04
N THR A 171 0.75 10.92 0.78
CA THR A 171 1.71 11.95 0.38
C THR A 171 3.06 11.28 0.13
N VAL A 172 3.62 11.48 -1.06
CA VAL A 172 4.94 10.99 -1.44
C VAL A 172 5.88 12.18 -1.52
N THR A 173 6.89 12.22 -0.66
CA THR A 173 7.94 13.25 -0.71
C THR A 173 9.24 12.63 -1.19
N VAL A 174 9.72 13.04 -2.37
CA VAL A 174 10.96 12.56 -2.96
C VAL A 174 12.14 13.19 -2.22
N LEU A 175 12.92 12.35 -1.53
CA LEU A 175 14.11 12.76 -0.77
C LEU A 175 15.36 12.84 -1.64
N GLY A 176 15.39 12.08 -2.74
CA GLY A 176 16.46 12.13 -3.74
C GLY A 176 16.21 11.16 -4.88
N ALA A 177 16.55 11.55 -6.10
CA ALA A 177 16.37 10.73 -7.29
C ALA A 177 17.57 10.85 -8.22
N GLU A 178 18.03 9.70 -8.73
CA GLU A 178 19.01 9.56 -9.80
C GLU A 178 18.36 8.70 -10.90
N PRO A 179 17.53 9.29 -11.79
CA PRO A 179 16.84 8.55 -12.82
C PRO A 179 17.82 7.97 -13.86
N PRO A 180 17.61 6.75 -14.37
CA PRO A 180 16.59 5.75 -14.00
C PRO A 180 17.11 4.69 -12.99
N GLY A 181 18.08 5.04 -12.14
CA GLY A 181 18.86 4.11 -11.31
C GLY A 181 18.40 3.99 -9.86
N GLU A 182 18.24 5.09 -9.13
CA GLU A 182 17.84 5.07 -7.72
C GLU A 182 16.82 6.16 -7.42
N VAL A 183 15.80 5.86 -6.62
CA VAL A 183 14.95 6.88 -6.00
C VAL A 183 14.75 6.56 -4.53
N ARG A 184 14.82 7.60 -3.71
CA ARG A 184 14.46 7.59 -2.30
C ARG A 184 13.30 8.53 -2.08
N TYR A 185 12.22 8.03 -1.52
CA TYR A 185 11.05 8.84 -1.18
C TYR A 185 10.48 8.41 0.16
N ARG A 186 9.86 9.36 0.85
CA ARG A 186 9.04 9.15 2.03
C ARG A 186 7.59 8.99 1.57
N LEU A 187 6.88 8.04 2.15
CA LEU A 187 5.47 7.82 1.96
C LEU A 187 4.77 8.04 3.29
N GLU A 188 3.86 9.00 3.31
CA GLU A 188 2.97 9.27 4.43
C GLU A 188 1.57 8.85 4.02
N THR A 189 0.88 8.11 4.88
CA THR A 189 -0.49 7.65 4.61
C THR A 189 -1.39 8.04 5.76
N ASP A 190 -2.65 8.37 5.48
CA ASP A 190 -3.67 8.61 6.52
C ASP A 190 -4.10 7.33 7.25
N ALA A 191 -3.33 6.26 7.10
CA ALA A 191 -3.57 4.98 7.74
C ALA A 191 -3.13 5.01 9.22
N ARG A 192 -3.08 3.84 9.85
CA ARG A 192 -2.86 3.73 11.30
C ARG A 192 -1.52 4.36 11.74
N PRO A 193 -1.36 4.68 13.04
CA PRO A 193 -0.10 5.23 13.58
C PRO A 193 1.18 4.42 13.33
N SER A 194 1.06 3.12 13.05
CA SER A 194 2.19 2.25 12.69
C SER A 194 2.55 2.28 11.20
N GLU A 195 1.76 2.98 10.39
CA GLU A 195 1.82 3.09 8.92
C GLU A 195 1.96 4.58 8.49
N GLU A 196 2.08 5.51 9.45
CA GLU A 196 2.04 6.97 9.22
C GLU A 196 3.23 7.46 8.38
N GLU A 197 4.41 6.84 8.48
CA GLU A 197 5.58 7.29 7.71
C GLU A 197 6.53 6.12 7.38
N THR A 198 6.80 5.93 6.10
CA THR A 198 7.77 4.93 5.62
C THR A 198 8.74 5.52 4.61
N THR A 199 10.03 5.19 4.75
CA THR A 199 11.05 5.56 3.77
C THR A 199 11.28 4.42 2.81
N HIS A 200 11.11 4.68 1.52
CA HIS A 200 11.33 3.74 0.43
C HIS A 200 12.59 4.11 -0.34
N VAL A 201 13.44 3.12 -0.62
CA VAL A 201 14.57 3.21 -1.53
C VAL A 201 14.38 2.16 -2.62
N LEU A 202 14.21 2.62 -3.86
CA LEU A 202 14.15 1.77 -5.04
C LEU A 202 15.45 1.88 -5.80
N ARG A 203 16.08 0.74 -6.07
CA ARG A 203 17.30 0.62 -6.89
C ARG A 203 17.00 -0.22 -8.11
N LEU A 204 17.09 0.36 -9.29
CA LEU A 204 16.86 -0.28 -10.56
C LEU A 204 18.21 -0.46 -11.28
N THR A 205 18.48 -1.68 -11.70
CA THR A 205 19.73 -2.02 -12.41
C THR A 205 19.39 -2.83 -13.65
N ALA A 206 19.97 -2.46 -14.80
CA ALA A 206 19.78 -3.23 -16.03
C ALA A 206 20.42 -4.62 -15.88
N ALA A 207 19.61 -5.67 -16.08
CA ALA A 207 20.08 -7.06 -16.11
C ALA A 207 20.20 -7.59 -17.56
N GLY A 208 19.48 -6.98 -18.49
CA GLY A 208 19.52 -7.24 -19.94
C GLY A 208 18.76 -6.17 -20.72
N PRO A 209 18.63 -6.29 -22.06
CA PRO A 209 17.97 -5.28 -22.90
C PRO A 209 16.49 -5.02 -22.53
N PHE A 210 15.81 -6.06 -22.04
CA PHE A 210 14.40 -6.03 -21.63
C PHE A 210 14.23 -6.60 -20.22
N GLU A 211 15.28 -6.55 -19.40
CA GLU A 211 15.26 -7.08 -18.05
C GLU A 211 15.88 -6.07 -17.07
N THR A 212 15.15 -5.77 -16.01
CA THR A 212 15.57 -4.87 -14.94
C THR A 212 15.51 -5.60 -13.61
N ARG A 213 16.61 -5.59 -12.85
CA ARG A 213 16.60 -6.02 -11.46
C ARG A 213 16.20 -4.83 -10.59
N VAL A 214 15.14 -5.01 -9.82
CA VAL A 214 14.58 -4.02 -8.91
C VAL A 214 14.90 -4.45 -7.49
N GLY A 215 15.66 -3.65 -6.76
CA GLY A 215 15.82 -3.72 -5.32
C GLY A 215 14.88 -2.72 -4.66
N CYS A 216 14.17 -3.15 -3.63
CA CYS A 216 13.30 -2.30 -2.83
C CYS A 216 13.70 -2.46 -1.36
N GLU A 217 13.97 -1.33 -0.72
CA GLU A 217 14.24 -1.23 0.70
C GLU A 217 13.17 -0.32 1.32
N VAL A 218 12.46 -0.84 2.33
CA VAL A 218 11.41 -0.11 3.04
C VAL A 218 11.80 -0.03 4.49
N THR A 219 11.95 1.18 5.00
CA THR A 219 12.30 1.46 6.39
C THR A 219 11.11 2.08 7.10
N HIS A 220 10.66 1.41 8.16
CA HIS A 220 9.72 1.96 9.12
C HIS A 220 10.51 2.50 10.30
N GLU A 221 10.36 3.77 10.59
CA GLU A 221 11.07 4.43 11.68
C GLU A 221 10.23 4.46 12.96
N ALA A 222 10.90 4.58 14.10
CA ALA A 222 10.29 4.80 15.41
C ALA A 222 9.13 3.85 15.80
N LEU A 223 9.18 2.57 15.39
CA LEU A 223 8.15 1.61 15.77
C LEU A 223 8.27 1.18 17.24
N THR A 224 7.14 0.89 17.87
CA THR A 224 7.13 0.15 19.14
C THR A 224 7.60 -1.28 18.90
N LEU A 225 8.14 -1.93 19.93
CA LEU A 225 8.60 -3.33 19.80
C LEU A 225 7.48 -4.27 19.32
N GLY A 226 6.25 -4.05 19.80
CA GLY A 226 5.08 -4.81 19.38
C GLY A 226 4.74 -4.59 17.91
N ALA A 227 4.74 -3.34 17.45
CA ALA A 227 4.49 -3.02 16.05
C ALA A 227 5.58 -3.58 15.12
N ALA A 228 6.85 -3.47 15.52
CA ALA A 228 7.98 -4.02 14.79
C ALA A 228 7.89 -5.55 14.64
N LEU A 229 7.53 -6.26 15.72
CA LEU A 229 7.34 -7.71 15.66
C LEU A 229 6.12 -8.07 14.79
N GLU A 230 5.01 -7.35 14.91
CA GLU A 230 3.84 -7.57 14.06
C GLU A 230 4.16 -7.38 12.58
N LEU A 231 4.88 -6.31 12.22
CA LEU A 231 5.33 -6.07 10.87
C LEU A 231 6.25 -7.18 10.36
N TRP A 232 7.19 -7.64 11.22
CA TRP A 232 8.09 -8.72 10.87
C TRP A 232 7.38 -10.06 10.66
N LEU A 233 6.37 -10.39 11.48
CA LEU A 233 5.60 -11.64 11.41
C LEU A 233 4.56 -11.65 10.29
N ASP A 234 3.96 -10.49 10.00
CA ASP A 234 2.95 -10.34 8.96
C ASP A 234 3.56 -10.26 7.55
N ASP A 235 4.89 -10.36 7.41
CA ASP A 235 5.66 -10.39 6.14
C ASP A 235 5.07 -9.49 5.05
N ALA A 236 4.61 -8.29 5.46
CA ALA A 236 3.76 -7.46 4.62
C ALA A 236 4.49 -7.03 3.34
N VAL A 237 5.78 -6.74 3.47
CA VAL A 237 6.64 -6.24 2.38
C VAL A 237 7.02 -7.35 1.39
N GLY A 238 7.31 -8.57 1.86
CA GLY A 238 7.84 -9.65 1.00
C GLY A 238 6.85 -10.15 -0.05
N LEU A 239 5.57 -10.19 0.28
CA LEU A 239 4.54 -10.80 -0.56
C LEU A 239 3.84 -9.84 -1.50
N ASP A 240 3.73 -8.57 -1.10
CA ASP A 240 3.18 -7.55 -1.99
C ASP A 240 4.07 -7.42 -3.23
N LEU A 241 5.40 -7.44 -3.07
CA LEU A 241 6.36 -7.39 -4.19
C LEU A 241 6.37 -8.63 -5.09
N GLY A 242 6.11 -9.83 -4.55
CA GLY A 242 5.85 -11.01 -5.38
C GLY A 242 4.62 -10.85 -6.28
N ARG A 243 3.59 -10.16 -5.76
CA ARG A 243 2.42 -9.75 -6.55
C ARG A 243 2.72 -8.61 -7.50
N VAL A 244 3.80 -7.83 -7.33
CA VAL A 244 4.27 -6.80 -8.27
C VAL A 244 5.03 -7.39 -9.45
N ALA A 245 5.89 -8.38 -9.18
CA ALA A 245 6.64 -9.06 -10.23
C ALA A 245 5.72 -9.73 -11.27
N THR A 246 4.53 -10.18 -10.85
CA THR A 246 3.60 -10.93 -11.71
C THR A 246 2.91 -10.05 -12.79
N PRO A 247 2.31 -8.88 -12.48
CA PRO A 247 1.81 -7.93 -13.47
C PRO A 247 2.93 -7.35 -14.34
N LEU A 248 4.09 -7.03 -13.77
CA LEU A 248 5.21 -6.47 -14.52
C LEU A 248 5.76 -7.45 -15.57
N SER A 249 5.69 -8.76 -15.31
CA SER A 249 6.03 -9.81 -16.29
C SER A 249 4.89 -10.14 -17.26
N ARG A 250 3.62 -10.12 -16.81
CA ARG A 250 2.48 -10.59 -17.63
C ARG A 250 1.87 -9.57 -18.59
N ARG A 251 2.09 -8.26 -18.42
CA ARG A 251 1.39 -7.23 -19.22
C ARG A 251 2.03 -6.86 -20.57
N SER A 252 3.07 -7.55 -21.05
CA SER A 252 3.55 -7.42 -22.43
C SER A 252 2.69 -8.22 -23.44
N ARG A 253 1.36 -8.13 -23.36
CA ARG A 253 0.50 -8.55 -24.47
C ARG A 253 0.50 -7.47 -25.52
N TRP A 254 1.39 -7.60 -26.49
CA TRP A 254 1.28 -6.91 -27.77
C TRP A 254 -0.08 -7.26 -28.39
N ARG A 255 -1.03 -6.32 -28.36
CA ARG A 255 -2.20 -6.38 -29.23
C ARG A 255 -1.80 -5.70 -30.53
N LEU A 256 -1.33 -6.51 -31.47
CA LEU A 256 -1.25 -6.11 -32.87
C LEU A 256 -2.69 -6.06 -33.39
N THR A 257 -3.38 -4.96 -33.10
CA THR A 257 -4.61 -4.65 -33.82
C THR A 257 -4.15 -4.42 -35.24
N ARG A 258 -4.43 -5.38 -36.12
CA ARG A 258 -4.20 -5.25 -37.55
C ARG A 258 -4.76 -3.88 -37.95
N MET A 259 -3.90 -2.90 -38.24
CA MET A 259 -4.29 -1.84 -39.15
C MET A 259 -4.55 -2.61 -40.44
N SER A 260 -5.83 -2.91 -40.71
CA SER A 260 -6.18 -3.18 -42.09
C SER A 260 -5.62 -2.00 -42.85
N ALA A 261 -4.63 -2.26 -43.69
CA ALA A 261 -4.47 -1.47 -44.89
C ALA A 261 -5.81 -1.64 -45.62
N GLU A 262 -6.77 -0.79 -45.26
CA GLU A 262 -7.82 -0.45 -46.18
C GLU A 262 -7.05 0.11 -47.37
N PRO A 263 -7.08 -0.56 -48.53
CA PRO A 263 -6.36 -0.07 -49.69
C PRO A 263 -6.90 1.33 -49.95
N VAL A 264 -6.05 2.34 -49.79
CA VAL A 264 -6.35 3.71 -50.22
C VAL A 264 -6.85 3.57 -51.66
N PRO A 265 -8.13 3.85 -51.94
CA PRO A 265 -8.64 3.72 -53.29
C PRO A 265 -7.80 4.62 -54.17
N ALA A 266 -7.21 4.04 -55.22
CA ALA A 266 -6.41 4.78 -56.18
C ALA A 266 -7.14 6.06 -56.58
N PRO A 267 -6.44 7.20 -56.71
CA PRO A 267 -7.07 8.46 -57.07
C PRO A 267 -7.89 8.25 -58.34
N ARG A 268 -9.22 8.33 -58.21
CA ARG A 268 -10.12 8.32 -59.37
C ARG A 268 -9.67 9.48 -60.24
N ARG A 269 -9.20 9.13 -61.44
CA ARG A 269 -8.91 10.05 -62.52
C ARG A 269 -10.15 10.94 -62.70
N ALA A 270 -10.06 12.18 -62.22
CA ALA A 270 -11.15 13.14 -62.32
C ALA A 270 -11.42 13.36 -63.81
N GLU A 271 -12.56 12.84 -64.27
CA GLU A 271 -13.19 13.29 -65.50
C GLU A 271 -13.42 14.79 -65.40
N ARG A 272 -12.93 15.51 -66.41
CA ARG A 272 -13.14 16.95 -66.56
C ARG A 272 -14.64 17.22 -66.67
N MET A 273 -15.26 17.70 -65.59
CA MET A 273 -16.52 18.42 -65.70
C MET A 273 -16.27 19.92 -65.89
N PRO A 274 -17.11 20.60 -66.70
CA PRO A 274 -16.92 21.99 -67.05
C PRO A 274 -17.17 22.91 -65.85
N VAL A 275 -16.25 23.86 -65.68
CA VAL A 275 -16.30 24.94 -64.70
C VAL A 275 -17.49 25.85 -65.02
N GLN A 276 -18.51 25.86 -64.14
CA GLN A 276 -19.45 26.97 -64.07
C GLN A 276 -18.92 27.99 -63.07
N VAL A 277 -18.50 29.14 -63.59
CA VAL A 277 -18.11 30.32 -62.84
C VAL A 277 -19.37 30.93 -62.22
N ARG A 278 -19.51 30.84 -60.90
CA ARG A 278 -20.50 31.58 -60.14
C ARG A 278 -19.74 32.65 -59.36
N GLU A 279 -19.88 33.90 -59.77
CA GLU A 279 -19.36 35.07 -59.05
C GLU A 279 -19.96 35.11 -57.64
N ILE A 280 -19.11 35.05 -56.63
CA ILE A 280 -19.47 35.30 -55.24
C ILE A 280 -18.77 36.59 -54.83
N GLY A 281 -19.58 37.61 -54.56
CA GLY A 281 -19.14 38.95 -54.15
C GLY A 281 -18.40 38.93 -52.81
N LEU A 282 -17.35 39.74 -52.75
CA LEU A 282 -16.58 40.05 -51.56
C LEU A 282 -17.41 40.88 -50.55
N PRO A 283 -17.39 40.55 -49.25
CA PRO A 283 -17.80 41.49 -48.21
C PRO A 283 -16.67 42.48 -47.87
N PRO A 284 -17.01 43.69 -47.39
CA PRO A 284 -16.08 44.78 -47.19
C PRO A 284 -15.21 44.63 -45.94
N GLN A 285 -13.99 45.17 -46.04
CA GLN A 285 -13.00 45.28 -44.98
C GLN A 285 -13.51 46.12 -43.80
N ALA A 286 -13.36 45.59 -42.58
CA ALA A 286 -13.54 46.34 -41.34
C ALA A 286 -12.18 46.79 -40.77
N THR A 287 -12.18 48.03 -40.31
CA THR A 287 -11.10 48.84 -39.74
C THR A 287 -10.54 48.32 -38.40
N PRO A 288 -9.34 48.76 -37.99
CA PRO A 288 -8.68 48.30 -36.78
C PRO A 288 -9.24 49.03 -35.54
N ILE A 289 -9.63 48.27 -34.52
CA ILE A 289 -10.02 48.80 -33.20
C ILE A 289 -8.85 48.60 -32.23
N ASP A 290 -8.29 49.72 -31.80
CA ASP A 290 -7.39 49.89 -30.68
C ASP A 290 -8.17 49.78 -29.36
N ARG A 291 -7.80 48.85 -28.47
CA ARG A 291 -8.28 48.81 -27.07
C ARG A 291 -7.20 48.29 -26.13
N ARG A 292 -6.50 49.24 -25.50
CA ARG A 292 -6.01 49.13 -24.13
C ARG A 292 -7.20 49.04 -23.17
N HIS A 293 -7.22 48.03 -22.30
CA HIS A 293 -7.48 48.13 -20.86
C HIS A 293 -7.86 46.78 -20.21
N SER A 294 -7.09 46.45 -19.18
CA SER A 294 -7.54 45.95 -17.87
C SER A 294 -8.24 44.59 -17.77
N ALA A 295 -7.51 43.65 -17.15
CA ALA A 295 -8.02 42.42 -16.57
C ALA A 295 -9.09 42.69 -15.49
N PRO A 296 -10.10 41.81 -15.34
CA PRO A 296 -10.82 41.66 -14.10
C PRO A 296 -10.35 40.41 -13.35
N ALA A 297 -10.13 40.60 -12.05
CA ALA A 297 -9.92 39.56 -11.07
C ALA A 297 -11.13 38.60 -11.05
N ALA A 298 -10.86 37.30 -11.17
CA ALA A 298 -11.84 36.25 -10.95
C ALA A 298 -12.09 36.12 -9.44
N ALA A 299 -13.20 36.70 -8.98
CA ALA A 299 -13.74 36.43 -7.66
C ALA A 299 -14.34 35.02 -7.66
N GLY A 300 -13.69 34.10 -6.94
CA GLY A 300 -14.19 32.76 -6.68
C GLY A 300 -15.50 32.81 -5.91
N GLN A 301 -16.57 32.38 -6.55
CA GLN A 301 -17.88 32.22 -5.94
C GLN A 301 -17.83 30.99 -5.01
N ARG A 302 -17.60 31.22 -3.71
CA ARG A 302 -17.76 30.20 -2.67
C ARG A 302 -19.22 29.75 -2.67
N VAL A 303 -19.46 28.50 -3.05
CA VAL A 303 -20.74 27.81 -2.81
C VAL A 303 -20.82 27.52 -1.32
N MET A 304 -21.40 28.46 -0.59
CA MET A 304 -21.58 28.39 0.85
C MET A 304 -22.83 27.53 1.12
N ASN A 305 -22.61 26.32 1.63
CA ASN A 305 -23.68 25.39 1.98
C ASN A 305 -24.35 25.88 3.26
N THR A 306 -25.49 26.56 3.13
CA THR A 306 -26.25 27.18 4.24
C THR A 306 -26.80 26.19 5.27
N ARG A 307 -26.65 24.87 5.05
CA ARG A 307 -27.04 23.84 6.02
C ARG A 307 -26.04 23.63 7.17
N LEU A 308 -24.87 24.27 7.14
CA LEU A 308 -23.82 24.12 8.14
C LEU A 308 -23.67 25.33 9.08
N GLN A 309 -24.49 26.37 8.94
CA GLN A 309 -24.36 27.59 9.76
C GLN A 309 -24.85 27.46 11.21
N ASP A 310 -25.62 26.41 11.52
CA ASP A 310 -26.21 26.20 12.84
C ASP A 310 -25.58 25.04 13.62
N LEU A 311 -24.45 24.49 13.14
CA LEU A 311 -23.70 23.47 13.88
C LEU A 311 -22.78 24.16 14.90
N PRO A 312 -22.88 23.82 16.21
CA PRO A 312 -21.97 24.34 17.23
C PRO A 312 -20.52 24.02 16.87
N ASP A 313 -19.60 24.92 17.21
CA ASP A 313 -18.17 24.72 17.00
C ASP A 313 -17.74 23.46 17.78
N PRO A 314 -17.03 22.48 17.18
CA PRO A 314 -16.61 21.25 17.86
C PRO A 314 -15.79 21.45 19.13
N ASP A 315 -15.25 22.66 19.34
CA ASP A 315 -14.51 23.03 20.55
C ASP A 315 -15.42 23.49 21.72
N ASP A 316 -16.72 23.69 21.50
CA ASP A 316 -17.69 24.11 22.53
C ASP A 316 -18.23 22.94 23.37
N PHE A 317 -17.83 21.69 23.09
CA PHE A 317 -18.30 20.51 23.83
C PHE A 317 -17.36 20.16 25.00
N GLU A 318 -17.65 20.71 26.20
CA GLU A 318 -16.86 20.43 27.42
C GLU A 318 -17.07 19.01 27.99
N GLU A 319 -18.14 18.29 27.61
CA GLU A 319 -18.41 16.92 28.09
C GLU A 319 -18.92 15.95 26.99
N PRO A 320 -18.49 14.67 27.00
CA PRO A 320 -18.84 13.69 25.96
C PRO A 320 -20.32 13.26 25.90
N LEU A 321 -21.17 13.77 26.79
CA LEU A 321 -22.61 13.48 26.82
C LEU A 321 -23.44 14.34 25.84
N ASP A 322 -22.92 15.48 25.39
CA ASP A 322 -23.69 16.40 24.53
C ASP A 322 -23.81 15.94 23.07
N ILE A 323 -22.86 15.14 22.58
CA ILE A 323 -22.88 14.61 21.20
C ILE A 323 -24.09 13.68 20.99
N MET A 324 -24.47 12.92 22.01
CA MET A 324 -25.62 12.02 21.96
C MET A 324 -26.95 12.78 21.86
N ALA A 325 -27.08 13.90 22.57
CA ALA A 325 -28.29 14.74 22.54
C ALA A 325 -28.47 15.47 21.20
N VAL A 326 -27.37 15.86 20.56
CA VAL A 326 -27.39 16.45 19.20
C VAL A 326 -27.78 15.40 18.15
N MET A 327 -27.26 14.17 18.28
CA MET A 327 -27.60 13.04 17.42
C MET A 327 -29.08 12.65 17.51
N GLU A 328 -29.66 12.68 18.72
CA GLU A 328 -31.09 12.38 18.94
C GLU A 328 -32.01 13.45 18.32
N ARG A 329 -31.62 14.73 18.38
CA ARG A 329 -32.39 15.82 17.73
C ARG A 329 -32.34 15.78 16.21
N LEU A 330 -31.22 15.36 15.63
CA LEU A 330 -31.08 15.22 14.18
C LEU A 330 -31.83 14.01 13.61
N GLN A 331 -32.17 13.02 14.43
CA GLN A 331 -33.01 11.89 14.02
C GLN A 331 -34.52 12.17 14.14
N ALA A 332 -34.90 13.22 14.87
CA ALA A 332 -36.30 13.60 15.11
C ALA A 332 -36.87 14.61 14.10
N ASN A 333 -36.04 15.16 13.20
CA ASN A 333 -36.40 16.12 12.14
C ASN A 333 -36.10 15.55 10.76
#